data_AF-A0A4Q3UG03-F1
#
_entry.id   AF-A0A4Q3UG03-F1
#
_cell.length_a   1.000
_cell.length_b   1.000
_cell.length_c   1.000
_cell.angle_alpha   90.00
_cell.angle_beta   90.00
_cell.angle_gamma   90.00
#
_symmetry.space_group_name_H-M   'P 1'
#
loop_
_entity.id
_entity.type
_entity.pdbx_description
1 polymer ?
#
loop_
_entity_poly.entity_id
_entity_poly.type
_entity_poly.pdbx_seq_one_letter_code
_entity_poly.pdbx_strand_id
1 'polypeptide(L)'
;MRQFLEIVTSSFRLAMIELWKNKLRTFLSLFGVTIGIFCIIGVLATVNSLQTNIQTQLQALGNNTLYIDKWEWAGGPDYPWWKYITRPEPKIQEVEQIKERTRTAAHTAFFVSQTTEVELGDNV
;
A
#
# COMPACT_ATOMS: atom_id res chain seq x y z
N MET A 1 -50.59 -16.10 17.03
CA MET A 1 -49.23 -16.50 16.57
C MET A 1 -49.26 -17.39 15.33
N ARG A 2 -50.09 -18.46 15.26
CA ARG A 2 -50.29 -19.27 14.04
C ARG A 2 -50.73 -18.48 12.80
N GLN A 3 -51.70 -17.57 12.96
CA GLN A 3 -52.19 -16.72 11.86
C GLN A 3 -51.09 -15.83 11.25
N PHE A 4 -50.17 -15.30 12.05
CA PHE A 4 -49.02 -14.53 11.52
C PHE A 4 -48.10 -15.40 10.66
N LEU A 5 -47.83 -16.63 11.10
CA LEU A 5 -47.00 -17.58 10.34
C LEU A 5 -47.67 -17.97 9.01
N GLU A 6 -48.99 -18.17 9.01
CA GLU A 6 -49.78 -18.48 7.81
C GLU A 6 -49.83 -17.32 6.81
N ILE A 7 -49.93 -16.08 7.30
CA ILE A 7 -49.92 -14.89 6.43
C ILE A 7 -48.52 -14.66 5.84
N VAL A 8 -47.46 -14.82 6.62
CA VAL A 8 -46.08 -14.69 6.12
C VAL A 8 -45.76 -15.77 5.09
N THR A 9 -46.13 -17.02 5.35
CA THR A 9 -45.88 -18.14 4.42
C THR A 9 -46.71 -18.01 3.14
N SER A 10 -47.96 -17.57 3.22
CA SER A 10 -48.79 -17.32 2.04
C SER A 10 -48.28 -16.13 1.21
N SER A 11 -47.90 -15.01 1.84
CA SER A 11 -47.32 -13.84 1.16
C SER A 11 -45.97 -14.17 0.50
N PHE A 12 -45.12 -14.96 1.17
CA PHE A 12 -43.85 -15.42 0.60
C PHE A 12 -44.08 -16.30 -0.64
N ARG A 13 -45.06 -17.21 -0.58
CA ARG A 13 -45.41 -18.09 -1.70
C ARG A 13 -45.94 -17.29 -2.89
N LEU A 14 -46.77 -16.29 -2.66
CA LEU A 14 -47.28 -15.39 -3.71
C LEU A 14 -46.14 -14.61 -4.38
N ALA A 15 -45.24 -14.01 -3.60
CA ALA A 15 -44.06 -13.31 -4.11
C ALA A 15 -43.17 -14.24 -4.96
N MET A 16 -42.93 -15.48 -4.51
CA MET A 16 -42.12 -16.46 -5.26
C MET A 16 -42.73 -16.77 -6.64
N ILE A 17 -44.06 -16.88 -6.73
CA ILE A 17 -44.79 -17.13 -7.98
C ILE A 17 -44.66 -15.93 -8.93
N GLU A 18 -44.77 -14.71 -8.43
CA GLU A 18 -44.63 -13.49 -9.23
C GLU A 18 -43.20 -13.33 -9.80
N LEU A 19 -42.18 -13.65 -9.01
CA LEU A 19 -40.78 -13.64 -9.46
C LEU A 19 -40.56 -14.64 -10.60
N TRP A 20 -41.17 -15.83 -10.53
CA TRP A 20 -41.09 -16.86 -11.56
C TRP A 20 -41.89 -16.54 -12.82
N LYS A 21 -42.97 -15.75 -12.70
CA LYS A 21 -43.78 -15.29 -13.84
C LYS A 21 -43.02 -14.29 -14.72
N ASN A 22 -42.10 -13.50 -14.15
CA ASN A 22 -41.33 -12.48 -14.88
C ASN A 22 -39.81 -12.73 -14.82
N LYS A 23 -39.40 -13.91 -15.30
CA LYS A 23 -38.02 -14.42 -15.18
C LYS A 23 -36.95 -13.44 -15.69
N LEU A 24 -37.19 -12.80 -16.84
CA LEU A 24 -36.19 -11.95 -17.48
C LEU A 24 -35.92 -10.67 -16.68
N ARG A 25 -36.97 -10.01 -16.17
CA ARG A 25 -36.85 -8.79 -15.38
C ARG A 25 -36.17 -9.05 -14.04
N THR A 26 -36.63 -10.06 -13.32
CA THR A 26 -36.07 -10.44 -12.01
C THR A 26 -34.61 -10.86 -12.14
N PHE A 27 -34.28 -11.65 -13.18
CA PHE A 27 -32.91 -12.09 -13.44
C PHE A 27 -31.96 -10.92 -13.76
N LEU A 28 -32.33 -10.03 -14.69
CA LEU A 28 -31.48 -8.88 -15.05
C LEU A 28 -31.25 -7.94 -13.85
N SER A 29 -32.27 -7.73 -13.02
CA SER A 29 -32.15 -6.87 -11.83
C SER A 29 -31.20 -7.49 -10.80
N LEU A 30 -31.36 -8.78 -10.49
CA LEU A 30 -30.48 -9.48 -9.56
C LEU A 30 -29.05 -9.53 -10.10
N PHE A 31 -28.88 -9.86 -11.38
CA PHE A 31 -27.58 -9.96 -12.03
C PHE A 31 -26.82 -8.62 -12.00
N GLY A 32 -27.50 -7.50 -12.29
CA GLY A 32 -26.90 -6.17 -12.22
C GLY A 32 -26.37 -5.83 -10.83
N VAL A 33 -27.16 -6.08 -9.78
CA VAL A 33 -26.72 -5.84 -8.39
C VAL A 33 -25.55 -6.74 -8.01
N THR A 34 -25.57 -8.01 -8.41
CA THR A 34 -24.46 -8.95 -8.12
C THR A 34 -23.15 -8.54 -8.78
N ILE A 35 -23.16 -8.12 -10.04
CA ILE A 35 -21.97 -7.62 -10.73
C ILE A 35 -21.47 -6.33 -10.08
N GLY A 36 -22.39 -5.43 -9.70
CA GLY A 36 -22.03 -4.16 -9.04
C GLY A 36 -21.26 -4.39 -7.75
N ILE A 37 -21.77 -5.27 -6.88
CA ILE A 37 -21.10 -5.61 -5.61
C ILE A 37 -19.76 -6.32 -5.88
N PHE A 38 -19.72 -7.25 -6.84
CA PHE A 38 -18.49 -7.97 -7.19
C PHE A 38 -17.39 -7.02 -7.70
N CYS A 39 -17.74 -6.03 -8.51
CA CYS A 39 -16.80 -5.03 -9.02
C CYS A 39 -16.17 -4.22 -7.89
N ILE A 40 -16.98 -3.73 -6.93
CA ILE A 40 -16.49 -2.94 -5.79
C ILE A 40 -15.54 -3.77 -4.94
N ILE A 41 -15.93 -5.00 -4.59
CA ILE A 41 -15.10 -5.89 -3.78
C ILE A 41 -13.80 -6.26 -4.52
N GLY A 42 -13.87 -6.54 -5.83
CA GLY A 42 -12.72 -6.91 -6.65
C GLY A 42 -11.69 -5.79 -6.76
N VAL A 43 -12.12 -4.55 -6.98
CA VAL A 43 -11.21 -3.39 -7.00
C VAL A 43 -10.54 -3.20 -5.65
N LEU A 44 -11.30 -3.22 -4.55
CA LEU A 44 -10.74 -3.08 -3.21
C LEU A 44 -9.75 -4.19 -2.87
N ALA A 45 -10.07 -5.44 -3.20
CA ALA A 45 -9.19 -6.57 -3.00
C ALA A 45 -7.89 -6.44 -3.81
N THR A 46 -7.98 -6.01 -5.06
CA THR A 46 -6.82 -5.82 -5.93
C THR A 46 -5.92 -4.71 -5.41
N VAL A 47 -6.49 -3.56 -5.03
CA VAL A 47 -5.74 -2.43 -4.45
C VAL A 47 -5.05 -2.85 -3.15
N ASN A 48 -5.78 -3.52 -2.25
CA ASN A 48 -5.21 -4.00 -1.00
C ASN A 48 -4.09 -5.02 -1.24
N SER A 49 -4.27 -5.96 -2.17
CA SER A 49 -3.25 -6.94 -2.52
C SER A 49 -1.98 -6.26 -3.06
N LEU A 50 -2.12 -5.26 -3.94
CA LEU A 50 -0.99 -4.50 -4.45
C LEU A 50 -0.29 -3.73 -3.34
N GLN A 51 -1.05 -3.04 -2.48
CA GLN A 51 -0.50 -2.31 -1.34
C GLN A 51 0.29 -3.23 -0.41
N THR A 52 -0.28 -4.38 -0.02
CA THR A 52 0.41 -5.36 0.84
C THR A 52 1.64 -5.92 0.15
N ASN A 53 1.58 -6.20 -1.15
CA ASN A 53 2.72 -6.70 -1.90
C ASN A 53 3.87 -5.68 -1.96
N ILE A 54 3.57 -4.41 -2.26
CA ILE A 54 4.56 -3.32 -2.26
C ILE A 54 5.14 -3.13 -0.86
N GLN A 55 4.30 -3.08 0.18
CA GLN A 55 4.78 -2.96 1.57
C GLN A 55 5.68 -4.12 1.96
N THR A 56 5.34 -5.35 1.55
CA THR A 56 6.14 -6.55 1.83
C THR A 56 7.49 -6.48 1.11
N GLN A 57 7.52 -6.05 -0.16
CA GLN A 57 8.76 -5.87 -0.91
C GLN A 57 9.66 -4.79 -0.27
N LEU A 58 9.08 -3.66 0.16
CA LEU A 58 9.81 -2.61 0.86
C LEU A 58 10.32 -3.06 2.23
N GLN A 59 9.52 -3.84 2.98
CA GLN A 59 9.95 -4.42 4.26
C GLN A 59 11.04 -5.49 4.08
N ALA A 60 10.99 -6.26 2.99
CA ALA A 60 12.02 -7.23 2.63
C ALA A 60 13.34 -6.56 2.23
N LEU A 61 13.31 -5.33 1.70
CA LEU A 61 14.50 -4.49 1.52
C LEU A 61 15.13 -4.04 2.85
N GLY A 62 14.44 -4.25 3.98
CA GLY A 62 15.00 -4.17 5.32
C GLY A 62 14.34 -3.10 6.18
N ASN A 63 13.47 -3.53 7.10
CA ASN A 63 12.98 -2.72 8.22
C ASN A 63 14.07 -2.47 9.31
N ASN A 64 15.29 -2.99 9.12
CA ASN A 64 16.36 -2.94 10.10
C ASN A 64 17.51 -2.00 9.70
N THR A 65 17.31 -1.19 8.67
CA THR A 65 18.30 -0.24 8.14
C THR A 65 17.90 1.18 8.54
N LEU A 66 18.69 1.80 9.42
CA LEU A 66 18.55 3.20 9.77
C LEU A 66 19.35 4.05 8.78
N TYR A 67 18.67 4.91 8.04
CA TYR A 67 19.30 5.90 7.17
C TYR A 67 19.51 7.20 7.93
N ILE A 68 20.74 7.70 7.94
CA ILE A 68 21.10 9.00 8.50
C ILE A 68 21.48 9.89 7.33
N ASP A 69 20.62 10.85 7.03
CA ASP A 69 20.83 11.83 5.96
C ASP A 69 20.48 13.24 6.48
N LYS A 70 21.01 14.26 5.81
CA LYS A 70 20.70 15.66 6.10
C LYS A 70 19.23 15.98 5.82
N TRP A 71 18.65 15.31 4.83
CA TRP A 71 17.30 15.54 4.36
C TRP A 71 16.33 14.47 4.85
N GLU A 72 15.12 14.89 5.23
CA GLU A 72 14.06 13.97 5.61
C GLU A 72 13.30 13.50 4.36
N TRP A 73 13.19 12.19 4.18
CA TRP A 73 12.53 11.62 3.01
C TRP A 73 10.99 11.62 3.11
N ALA A 74 10.45 11.79 4.32
CA ALA A 74 9.02 11.67 4.59
C ALA A 74 8.18 12.90 4.19
N GLY A 75 8.82 14.03 3.85
CA GLY A 75 8.19 15.19 3.20
C GLY A 75 6.82 15.60 3.76
N GLY A 76 6.73 15.90 5.06
CA GLY A 76 5.48 16.29 5.72
C GLY A 76 5.03 17.75 5.45
N PRO A 77 3.76 18.11 5.75
CA PRO A 77 3.24 19.48 5.61
C PRO A 77 4.02 20.52 6.44
N ASP A 78 4.52 20.10 7.60
CA ASP A 78 5.34 20.90 8.51
C ASP A 78 6.84 20.64 8.24
N TYR A 79 7.31 20.89 7.02
CA TYR A 79 8.73 20.72 6.67
C TYR A 79 9.51 22.05 6.79
N PRO A 80 10.18 22.32 7.94
CA PRO A 80 10.94 23.55 8.14
C PRO A 80 12.29 23.46 7.42
N TRP A 81 12.29 23.58 6.10
CA TRP A 81 13.47 23.51 5.22
C TRP A 81 14.66 24.36 5.70
N TRP A 82 14.40 25.54 6.27
CA TRP A 82 15.43 26.42 6.85
C TRP A 82 16.30 25.73 7.91
N LYS A 83 15.73 24.81 8.72
CA LYS A 83 16.48 24.08 9.74
C LYS A 83 17.35 22.98 9.16
N TYR A 84 17.04 22.48 7.97
CA TYR A 84 17.78 21.40 7.32
C TYR A 84 18.95 21.94 6.48
N ILE A 85 18.82 23.15 5.93
CA ILE A 85 19.92 23.83 5.22
C ILE A 85 21.10 24.11 6.15
N THR A 86 20.83 24.46 7.41
CA THR A 86 21.88 24.75 8.39
C THR A 86 22.51 23.49 9.00
N ARG A 87 21.97 22.30 8.73
CA ARG A 87 22.58 21.04 9.19
C ARG A 87 23.85 20.77 8.38
N PRO A 88 24.99 20.48 9.04
CA PRO A 88 26.18 20.03 8.35
C PRO A 88 25.92 18.70 7.63
N GLU A 89 26.61 18.50 6.52
CA GLU A 89 26.49 17.26 5.74
C GLU A 89 27.24 16.11 6.44
N PRO A 90 26.68 14.88 6.42
CA PRO A 90 27.32 13.72 6.99
C PRO A 90 28.70 13.48 6.37
N LYS A 91 29.73 13.31 7.20
CA LYS A 91 31.09 13.03 6.75
C LYS A 91 31.44 11.56 6.94
N ILE A 92 32.33 11.03 6.09
CA ILE A 92 32.84 9.66 6.18
C ILE A 92 33.45 9.35 7.57
N GLN A 93 34.12 10.33 8.18
CA GLN A 93 34.76 10.18 9.49
C GLN A 93 33.75 9.91 10.63
N GLU A 94 32.50 10.34 10.47
CA GLU A 94 31.46 10.17 11.48
C GLU A 94 30.93 8.72 11.53
N VAL A 95 31.16 7.93 10.48
CA VAL A 95 30.72 6.53 10.42
C VAL A 95 31.39 5.67 11.49
N GLU A 96 32.68 5.88 11.74
CA GLU A 96 33.44 5.15 12.76
C GLU A 96 32.96 5.53 14.18
N GLN A 97 32.70 6.82 14.39
CA GLN A 97 32.15 7.33 15.66
C GLN A 97 30.74 6.81 15.95
N ILE A 98 29.91 6.67 14.91
CA ILE A 98 28.56 6.12 15.02
C ILE A 98 28.62 4.63 15.36
N LYS A 99 29.56 3.88 14.76
CA LYS A 99 29.76 2.46 15.04
C LYS A 99 30.19 2.20 16.48
N GLU A 100 31.07 3.02 17.03
CA GLU A 100 31.51 2.88 18.43
C GLU A 100 30.39 3.19 19.44
N ARG A 101 29.58 4.21 19.16
CA ARG A 101 28.51 4.66 20.06
C ARG A 101 27.24 3.82 19.97
N THR A 102 27.02 3.13 18.84
CA THR A 102 25.80 2.38 18.60
C THR A 102 26.00 0.91 18.91
N ARG A 103 25.42 0.46 20.02
CA ARG A 103 25.57 -0.93 20.49
C ARG A 103 24.79 -1.96 19.66
N THR A 104 23.81 -1.51 18.88
CA THR A 104 22.87 -2.36 18.12
C THR A 104 23.23 -2.46 16.62
N ALA A 105 24.07 -1.57 16.10
CA ALA A 105 24.41 -1.54 14.68
C ALA A 105 25.53 -2.55 14.38
N ALA A 106 25.18 -3.66 13.74
CA ALA A 106 26.16 -4.68 13.33
C ALA A 106 27.09 -4.20 12.21
N HIS A 107 26.55 -3.41 11.27
CA HIS A 107 27.26 -2.88 10.12
C HIS A 107 26.87 -1.42 9.88
N THR A 108 27.86 -0.59 9.53
CA THR A 108 27.69 0.83 9.19
C THR A 108 28.42 1.09 7.89
N ALA A 109 27.77 1.74 6.92
CA ALA A 109 28.36 2.08 5.63
C ALA A 109 28.03 3.53 5.28
N PHE A 110 28.98 4.22 4.63
CA PHE A 110 28.73 5.54 4.06
C PHE A 110 28.21 5.39 2.63
N PHE A 111 27.08 6.01 2.32
CA PHE A 111 26.54 6.02 0.97
C PHE A 111 27.12 7.20 0.18
N VAL A 112 27.81 6.91 -0.93
CA VAL A 112 28.29 7.93 -1.88
C VAL A 112 27.63 7.67 -3.22
N SER A 113 26.91 8.66 -3.74
CA SER A 113 26.39 8.64 -5.11
C SER A 113 27.16 9.68 -5.93
N GLN A 114 27.88 9.22 -6.95
CA GLN A 114 28.52 10.10 -7.93
C GLN A 114 28.12 9.66 -9.33
N THR A 115 27.77 10.62 -10.17
CA THR A 115 27.55 10.42 -11.61
C THR A 115 28.83 10.88 -12.33
N THR A 116 29.48 9.96 -13.03
CA THR A 116 30.66 10.27 -13.85
C THR A 116 30.46 9.71 -15.26
N GLU A 117 30.75 10.53 -16.26
CA GLU A 117 30.81 10.12 -17.66
C GLU A 117 32.14 9.40 -17.89
N VAL A 118 32.06 8.13 -18.29
CA VAL A 118 33.23 7.32 -18.57
C VAL A 118 33.46 7.36 -20.07
N GLU A 119 34.38 8.20 -20.53
CA GLU A 119 34.85 8.16 -21.90
C GLU A 119 35.77 6.94 -22.07
N LEU A 120 35.33 5.96 -22.87
CA LEU A 120 36.17 4.87 -23.32
C LEU A 120 37.16 5.45 -24.33
N GLY A 121 38.34 5.87 -23.86
CA GLY A 121 39.44 6.24 -24.74
C GLY A 121 39.84 5.03 -25.59
N ASP A 122 39.56 5.10 -26.89
CA ASP A 122 40.15 4.23 -27.89
C ASP A 122 41.68 4.33 -27.76
N ASN A 123 42.29 3.25 -27.26
CA ASN A 123 43.73 3.04 -27.34
C ASN A 123 44.10 2.75 -28.80
N VAL A 124 44.69 3.73 -29.47
CA VAL A 124 45.66 3.56 -30.57
C VAL A 124 46.93 4.33 -30.28
#